data_AF-A0A3D1MFX8-F1
#
_entry.id   AF-A0A3D1MFX8-F1
#
_cell.length_a   1.000
_cell.length_b   1.000
_cell.length_c   1.000
_cell.angle_alpha   90.00
_cell.angle_beta   90.00
_cell.angle_gamma   90.00
#
_symmetry.space_group_name_H-M   'P 1'
#
loop_
_entity.id
_entity.type
_entity.pdbx_description
1 polymer ?
#
loop_
_entity_poly.entity_id
_entity_poly.type
_entity_poly.pdbx_seq_one_letter_code
_entity_poly.pdbx_strand_id
1 'polypeptide(L)' 'MFQGNWTCAQCGEAITELPFEPDGTRPVYCRNCHRDRRGNRPSGPRRRF' A
#
# COMPACT_ATOMS: atom_id res chain seq x y z
N MET A 1 -1.75 -12.39 12.55
CA MET A 1 -2.12 -12.06 11.15
C MET A 1 -3.63 -12.08 11.11
N PHE A 2 -4.26 -10.97 10.75
CA PHE A 2 -5.70 -10.89 10.61
C PHE A 2 -6.06 -11.32 9.20
N GLN A 3 -6.98 -12.29 9.09
CA GLN A 3 -7.55 -12.72 7.82
C GLN A 3 -8.95 -12.10 7.69
N GLY A 4 -9.17 -11.37 6.61
CA GLY A 4 -10.40 -10.62 6.37
C GLY A 4 -10.43 -10.13 4.93
N ASN A 5 -11.60 -9.71 4.42
CA ASN A 5 -11.73 -9.21 3.05
C ASN A 5 -11.79 -7.68 3.07
N TRP A 6 -10.66 -7.02 2.73
CA TRP A 6 -10.58 -5.56 2.67
C TRP A 6 -10.43 -5.05 1.25
N THR A 7 -11.15 -4.00 0.91
CA THR A 7 -11.11 -3.43 -0.43
C THR A 7 -10.04 -2.34 -0.53
N CYS A 8 -9.15 -2.48 -1.50
CA CYS A 8 -8.16 -1.47 -1.86
C CYS A 8 -8.86 -0.18 -2.31
N ALA A 9 -8.63 0.92 -1.59
CA ALA A 9 -9.26 2.21 -1.91
C ALA A 9 -8.79 2.82 -3.25
N GLN A 10 -7.68 2.33 -3.82
CA GLN A 10 -7.16 2.81 -5.10
C GLN A 10 -7.56 1.93 -6.28
N CYS A 11 -7.69 0.62 -6.05
CA CYS A 11 -7.72 -0.39 -7.10
C CYS A 11 -8.92 -1.35 -7.01
N GLY A 12 -9.65 -1.35 -5.90
CA GLY A 12 -10.79 -2.25 -5.68
C GLY A 12 -10.40 -3.70 -5.35
N GLU A 13 -9.11 -4.03 -5.29
CA GLU A 13 -8.61 -5.37 -5.02
C GLU A 13 -8.89 -5.83 -3.58
N ALA A 14 -9.25 -7.11 -3.42
CA ALA A 14 -9.50 -7.74 -2.13
C ALA A 14 -8.18 -8.13 -1.46
N ILE A 15 -7.93 -7.63 -0.26
CA ILE A 15 -6.78 -7.98 0.57
C ILE A 15 -7.29 -8.97 1.61
N THR A 16 -6.69 -10.15 1.65
CA THR A 16 -7.14 -11.27 2.49
C THR A 16 -6.39 -11.37 3.82
N GLU A 17 -5.20 -10.76 3.91
CA GLU A 17 -4.29 -10.94 5.05
C GLU A 17 -3.57 -9.63 5.38
N LEU A 18 -3.70 -9.16 6.63
CA LEU A 18 -3.02 -7.98 7.15
C LEU A 18 -2.34 -8.29 8.50
N PRO A 19 -1.12 -7.81 8.75
CA PRO A 19 -0.45 -7.99 10.03
C PRO A 19 -0.96 -7.04 11.13
N PHE A 20 -1.85 -6.11 10.80
CA PHE A 20 -2.43 -5.12 11.70
C PHE A 20 -3.96 -5.09 11.55
N GLU A 21 -4.66 -4.68 12.61
CA GLU A 21 -6.11 -4.53 12.60
C GLU A 21 -6.50 -3.29 11.77
N PRO A 22 -7.29 -3.46 10.69
CA PRO A 22 -7.72 -2.33 9.87
C PRO A 22 -8.93 -1.67 10.54
N ASP A 23 -8.68 -0.47 11.07
CA ASP A 23 -9.63 0.37 11.81
C ASP A 23 -10.91 0.75 11.05
N GLY A 24 -11.03 0.45 9.75
CA GLY A 24 -12.14 0.89 8.88
C GLY A 24 -12.19 2.40 8.60
N THR A 25 -11.60 3.21 9.50
CA THR A 25 -11.52 4.67 9.43
C THR A 25 -10.50 5.16 8.40
N ARG A 26 -9.50 4.33 8.07
CA ARG A 26 -8.37 4.70 7.19
C ARG A 26 -8.40 3.87 5.91
N PRO A 27 -8.17 4.47 4.72
CA PRO A 27 -8.18 3.73 3.46
C PRO A 27 -7.05 2.70 3.44
N VAL A 28 -7.41 1.44 3.21
CA VAL A 28 -6.45 0.34 3.04
C VAL A 28 -5.99 0.30 1.59
N TYR A 29 -4.69 0.07 1.39
CA TYR A 29 -4.08 -0.05 0.07
C TYR A 29 -3.41 -1.41 -0.08
N CYS A 30 -3.53 -2.03 -1.26
CA CYS A 30 -2.84 -3.27 -1.53
C CYS A 30 -1.32 -3.03 -1.61
N ARG A 31 -0.54 -4.11 -1.49
CA ARG A 31 0.94 -4.07 -1.53
C ARG A 31 1.46 -3.37 -2.80
N ASN A 32 0.74 -3.51 -3.91
CA ASN A 32 1.10 -2.91 -5.18
C ASN A 32 0.91 -1.38 -5.16
N CYS A 33 -0.31 -0.90 -4.88
CA CYS A 33 -0.62 0.53 -4.76
C CYS A 33 0.24 1.24 -3.71
N HIS A 34 0.51 0.57 -2.59
CA HIS A 34 1.41 1.10 -1.56
C HIS A 34 2.86 1.20 -2.04
N ARG A 35 3.34 0.24 -2.84
CA ARG A 35 4.65 0.29 -3.48
C ARG A 35 4.72 1.39 -4.54
N ASP A 36 3.73 1.53 -5.41
CA ASP A 36 3.69 2.59 -6.43
C ASP A 36 3.74 3.98 -5.79
N ARG A 37 2.97 4.21 -4.73
CA ARG A 37 3.00 5.48 -3.98
C ARG A 37 4.36 5.78 -3.34
N ARG A 38 5.13 4.76 -2.92
CA ARG A 38 6.47 4.96 -2.37
C ARG A 38 7.57 4.99 -3.44
N GLY A 39 7.34 4.32 -4.56
CA GLY A 39 8.29 4.16 -5.68
C GLY A 39 8.42 5.41 -6.54
N ASN A 40 7.43 6.31 -6.54
CA ASN A 40 7.53 7.61 -7.20
C ASN A 40 8.22 8.68 -6.34
N ARG A 41 9.14 8.30 -5.46
CA ARG A 41 10.20 9.22 -5.05
C ARG A 41 11.30 9.05 -6.08
N PRO A 42 11.56 10.03 -6.97
CA PRO A 42 12.73 9.97 -7.82
C PRO A 42 13.92 9.86 -6.87
N SER A 43 14.52 8.68 -6.82
CA SER A 43 15.86 8.47 -6.31
C SER A 43 16.73 9.45 -7.07
N GLY A 44 16.91 10.64 -6.49
CA GLY A 44 17.49 11.77 -7.18
C GLY A 44 18.81 11.33 -7.80
N PRO A 45 19.15 11.81 -9.01
CA PRO A 45 20.38 11.43 -9.65
C PRO A 45 21.51 11.79 -8.68
N ARG A 46 22.28 10.79 -8.26
CA ARG A 46 23.50 10.99 -7.48
C ARG A 46 24.44 11.72 -8.43
N ARG A 47 24.34 13.05 -8.48
CA ARG A 47 25.23 13.90 -9.27
C ARG A 47 26.63 13.63 -8.75
N ARG A 48 27.34 12.80 -9.49
CA ARG A 48 28.75 12.52 -9.29
C ARG A 48 29.47 13.53 -10.17
N PHE A 49 29.95 14.57 -9.51
CA PHE A 49 30.96 15.47 -10.04
C PHE A 49 32.26 14.70 -10.26
#